data_AF-A0A850T4Y4-F1
#
_entry.id   AF-A0A850T4Y4-F1
#
_cell.length_a   1.000
_cell.length_b   1.000
_cell.length_c   1.000
_cell.angle_alpha   90.00
_cell.angle_beta   90.00
_cell.angle_gamma   90.00
#
_symmetry.space_group_name_H-M   'P 1'
#
loop_
_entity.id
_entity.type
_entity.pdbx_description
1 polymer ?
#
loop_
_entity_poly.entity_id
_entity_poly.type
_entity_poly.pdbx_seq_one_letter_code
_entity_poly.pdbx_strand_id
1 'polypeptide(L)'
;GACRVLILHHPVTEGATPRRKALDDRRELRALLAETGVDLVLHGHTHRSVWAEIDTIDGPRPVVGGASASHPQARGRYRPARYNLFSIDRDAAGAWTIDVEVREFDPEAGDLKTAERRRLSPRKP
;
A
#
# COMPACT_ATOMS: atom_id res chain seq x y z
N GLY A 1 2.18 -22.20 2.99
CA GLY A 1 0.94 -21.40 3.07
C GLY A 1 0.83 -20.45 1.88
N ALA A 2 -0.27 -19.66 1.78
CA ALA A 2 -0.46 -18.61 0.77
C ALA A 2 -0.09 -17.22 1.32
N CYS A 3 0.12 -16.23 0.43
CA CYS A 3 0.36 -14.84 0.82
C CYS A 3 -0.99 -14.20 1.17
N ARG A 4 -1.12 -13.66 2.39
CA ARG A 4 -2.37 -13.11 2.92
C ARG A 4 -2.44 -11.62 2.59
N VAL A 5 -3.30 -11.23 1.65
CA VAL A 5 -3.49 -9.83 1.25
C VAL A 5 -4.88 -9.35 1.69
N LEU A 6 -4.93 -8.28 2.48
CA LEU A 6 -6.18 -7.59 2.80
C LEU A 6 -6.35 -6.38 1.87
N ILE A 7 -7.50 -6.27 1.22
CA ILE A 7 -7.85 -5.13 0.37
C ILE A 7 -9.09 -4.45 0.94
N LEU A 8 -9.01 -3.14 1.15
CA LEU A 8 -10.13 -2.33 1.63
C LEU A 8 -10.07 -0.93 1.00
N HIS A 9 -11.16 -0.17 1.04
CA HIS A 9 -11.17 1.15 0.40
C HIS A 9 -10.44 2.22 1.23
N HIS A 10 -10.76 2.32 2.52
CA HIS A 10 -10.24 3.36 3.41
C HIS A 10 -8.90 2.95 4.06
N PRO A 11 -8.03 3.91 4.40
CA PRO A 11 -6.78 3.59 5.08
C PRO A 11 -7.02 3.03 6.49
N VAL A 12 -6.26 2.00 6.85
CA VAL A 12 -6.10 1.55 8.26
C VAL A 12 -5.04 2.35 9.01
N THR A 13 -4.21 3.13 8.30
CA THR A 13 -3.13 3.93 8.87
C THR A 13 -3.68 5.08 9.70
N GLU A 14 -3.15 5.27 10.91
CA GLU A 14 -3.64 6.34 11.75
C GLU A 14 -3.30 7.74 11.20
N GLY A 15 -4.27 8.67 11.20
CA GLY A 15 -4.06 10.04 10.72
C GLY A 15 -4.05 10.20 9.19
N ALA A 16 -4.29 9.12 8.43
CA ALA A 16 -4.29 9.17 6.96
C ALA A 16 -5.40 10.04 6.37
N THR A 17 -6.55 10.15 7.06
CA THR A 17 -7.66 11.05 6.71
C THR A 17 -8.25 11.75 7.92
N PRO A 18 -8.94 12.89 7.74
CA PRO A 18 -9.76 13.49 8.79
C PRO A 18 -10.77 12.48 9.34
N ARG A 19 -11.03 12.49 10.66
CA ARG A 19 -11.88 11.52 11.35
C ARG A 19 -13.20 11.21 10.62
N ARG A 20 -13.90 12.23 10.12
CA ARG A 20 -15.18 12.07 9.38
C ARG A 20 -15.10 11.27 8.07
N LYS A 21 -13.89 10.97 7.58
CA LYS A 21 -13.59 10.20 6.36
C LYS A 21 -12.69 9.00 6.66
N ALA A 22 -12.42 8.74 7.94
CA ALA A 22 -11.61 7.61 8.36
C ALA A 22 -12.44 6.33 8.29
N LEU A 23 -11.75 5.19 8.27
CA LEU A 23 -12.38 3.91 8.57
C LEU A 23 -12.73 3.91 10.07
N ASP A 24 -14.00 3.74 10.41
CA ASP A 24 -14.51 3.91 11.77
C ASP A 24 -13.92 2.90 12.75
N ASP A 25 -13.82 1.63 12.34
CA ASP A 25 -13.34 0.47 13.09
C ASP A 25 -11.87 0.13 12.82
N ARG A 26 -11.08 1.12 12.34
CA ARG A 26 -9.66 0.90 11.99
C ARG A 26 -8.82 0.37 13.16
N ARG A 27 -9.17 0.68 14.40
CA ARG A 27 -8.39 0.25 15.57
C ARG A 27 -8.64 -1.22 15.88
N GLU A 28 -9.90 -1.62 15.83
CA GLU A 28 -10.38 -2.97 15.98
C GLU A 28 -9.83 -3.86 14.86
N LEU A 29 -9.85 -3.37 13.61
CA LEU A 29 -9.24 -4.08 12.49
C LEU A 29 -7.73 -4.24 12.66
N ARG A 30 -7.00 -3.20 13.10
CA ARG A 30 -5.56 -3.31 13.38
C ARG A 30 -5.27 -4.31 14.49
N ALA A 31 -6.07 -4.33 15.56
CA ALA A 31 -5.92 -5.28 16.65
C ALA A 31 -6.12 -6.73 16.15
N LEU A 32 -7.16 -6.96 15.35
CA LEU A 32 -7.41 -8.26 14.73
C LEU A 32 -6.22 -8.69 13.85
N LEU A 33 -5.75 -7.81 12.97
CA LEU A 33 -4.59 -8.11 12.11
C LEU A 33 -3.30 -8.34 12.90
N ALA A 34 -3.18 -7.69 14.07
CA ALA A 34 -2.05 -7.90 14.95
C ALA A 34 -2.01 -9.34 15.48
N GLU A 35 -3.18 -9.92 15.76
CA GLU A 35 -3.32 -11.29 16.28
C GLU A 35 -3.34 -12.36 15.19
N THR A 36 -4.03 -12.11 14.06
CA THR A 36 -4.22 -13.11 13.00
C THR A 36 -3.10 -13.15 11.96
N GLY A 37 -2.34 -12.05 11.86
CA GLY A 37 -1.31 -11.85 10.85
C GLY A 37 -1.87 -11.52 9.46
N VAL A 38 -1.07 -10.79 8.68
CA VAL A 38 -1.30 -10.44 7.26
C VAL A 38 0.05 -10.22 6.59
N ASP A 39 0.17 -10.44 5.28
CA ASP A 39 1.42 -10.18 4.56
C ASP A 39 1.43 -8.79 3.89
N LEU A 40 0.27 -8.27 3.49
CA LEU A 40 0.11 -6.97 2.85
C LEU A 40 -1.31 -6.41 3.05
N VAL A 41 -1.42 -5.11 3.33
CA VAL A 41 -2.69 -4.38 3.33
C VAL A 41 -2.71 -3.35 2.22
N LEU A 42 -3.74 -3.35 1.39
CA LEU A 42 -3.93 -2.41 0.29
C LEU A 42 -5.14 -1.51 0.55
N HIS A 43 -4.97 -0.21 0.34
CA HIS A 43 -6.08 0.74 0.41
C HIS A 43 -6.05 1.83 -0.66
N GLY A 44 -7.14 2.61 -0.74
CA GLY A 44 -7.27 3.78 -1.61
C GLY A 44 -7.71 5.02 -0.83
N HIS A 45 -8.77 5.65 -1.32
CA HIS A 45 -9.50 6.79 -0.73
C HIS A 45 -8.76 8.14 -0.69
N THR A 46 -7.47 8.18 -0.34
CA THR A 46 -6.74 9.45 -0.22
C THR A 46 -6.24 10.02 -1.55
N HIS A 47 -6.25 9.19 -2.60
CA HIS A 47 -5.65 9.46 -3.91
C HIS A 47 -4.16 9.82 -3.82
N ARG A 48 -3.48 9.32 -2.77
CA ARG A 48 -2.05 9.54 -2.52
C ARG A 48 -1.36 8.20 -2.35
N SER A 49 -0.12 8.12 -2.81
CA SER A 49 0.76 7.01 -2.46
C SER A 49 1.02 7.04 -0.96
N VAL A 50 0.60 5.98 -0.27
CA VAL A 50 0.89 5.77 1.16
C VAL A 50 1.79 4.56 1.28
N TRP A 51 2.87 4.71 2.05
CA TRP A 51 3.78 3.64 2.41
C TRP A 51 3.87 3.65 3.93
N ALA A 52 3.21 2.71 4.58
CA ALA A 52 3.14 2.59 6.02
C ALA A 52 3.29 1.13 6.44
N GLU A 53 3.31 0.89 7.74
CA GLU A 53 3.37 -0.45 8.31
C GLU A 53 2.32 -0.58 9.43
N ILE A 54 1.90 -1.82 9.68
CA ILE A 54 1.18 -2.23 10.88
C ILE A 54 1.96 -3.33 11.59
N ASP A 55 1.94 -3.32 12.91
CA ASP A 55 2.51 -4.41 13.69
C ASP A 55 1.62 -5.65 13.58
N THR A 56 2.24 -6.82 13.41
CA THR A 56 1.57 -8.12 13.46
C THR A 56 2.33 -9.11 14.32
N ILE A 57 1.70 -10.25 14.62
CA ILE A 57 2.29 -11.35 15.41
C ILE A 57 3.66 -11.80 14.88
N ASP A 58 3.88 -11.67 13.57
CA ASP A 58 5.12 -12.04 12.88
C ASP A 58 5.99 -10.82 12.50
N GLY A 59 5.82 -9.69 13.21
CA GLY A 59 6.52 -8.43 12.98
C GLY A 59 5.76 -7.44 12.07
N PRO A 60 6.34 -6.25 11.78
CA PRO A 60 5.71 -5.22 10.97
C PRO A 60 5.43 -5.66 9.52
N ARG A 61 4.25 -5.27 9.01
CA ARG A 61 3.75 -5.64 7.68
C ARG A 61 3.32 -4.41 6.88
N PRO A 62 3.57 -4.40 5.56
CA PRO A 62 3.31 -3.22 4.74
C PRO A 62 1.82 -2.90 4.58
N VAL A 63 1.53 -1.60 4.65
CA VAL A 63 0.26 -0.99 4.27
C VAL A 63 0.52 -0.04 3.11
N VAL A 64 -0.10 -0.30 1.96
CA VAL A 64 0.12 0.47 0.74
C VAL A 64 -1.18 1.14 0.29
N GLY A 65 -1.13 2.47 0.20
CA GLY A 65 -2.19 3.28 -0.39
C GLY A 65 -1.92 3.56 -1.86
N GLY A 66 -2.86 3.20 -2.74
CA GLY A 66 -2.82 3.58 -4.15
C GLY A 66 -3.14 5.07 -4.34
N ALA A 67 -2.38 5.72 -5.22
CA ALA A 67 -2.79 7.01 -5.78
C ALA A 67 -3.91 6.82 -6.83
N SER A 68 -4.41 7.91 -7.40
CA SER A 68 -5.49 7.85 -8.38
C SER A 68 -4.96 7.48 -9.77
N ALA A 69 -5.60 6.51 -10.41
CA ALA A 69 -5.30 6.08 -11.79
C ALA A 69 -5.82 7.05 -12.87
N SER A 70 -6.45 8.16 -12.49
CA SER A 70 -7.11 9.09 -13.42
C SER A 70 -6.81 10.56 -13.11
N HIS A 71 -5.87 10.85 -12.20
CA HIS A 71 -5.53 12.23 -11.88
C HIS A 71 -4.78 12.86 -13.06
N PRO A 72 -5.27 13.96 -13.66
CA PRO A 72 -4.76 14.40 -14.96
C PRO A 72 -3.35 14.99 -14.89
N GLN A 73 -3.01 15.64 -13.76
CA GLN A 73 -1.74 16.37 -13.61
C GLN A 73 -1.30 16.41 -12.15
N ALA A 74 -0.01 16.63 -11.92
CA ALA A 74 0.50 16.87 -10.57
C ALA A 74 -0.07 18.16 -9.99
N ARG A 75 -0.60 18.11 -8.76
CA ARG A 75 -1.04 19.31 -8.03
C ARG A 75 -0.75 19.16 -6.54
N GLY A 76 0.22 19.91 -6.03
CA GLY A 76 0.66 19.82 -4.63
C GLY A 76 1.10 18.40 -4.27
N ARG A 77 0.36 17.75 -3.36
CA ARG A 77 0.64 16.36 -2.93
C ARG A 77 0.08 15.29 -3.88
N TYR A 78 -0.74 15.68 -4.85
CA TYR A 78 -1.25 14.76 -5.86
C TYR A 78 -0.25 14.60 -6.99
N ARG A 79 -0.29 13.43 -7.62
CA ARG A 79 0.55 13.04 -8.75
C ARG A 79 -0.35 12.79 -9.96
N PRO A 80 0.20 12.78 -11.19
CA PRO A 80 -0.53 12.29 -12.36
C PRO A 80 -1.03 10.86 -12.17
N ALA A 81 -1.87 10.41 -13.10
CA ALA A 81 -2.47 9.08 -13.11
C ALA A 81 -1.41 8.02 -12.85
N ARG A 82 -1.57 7.26 -11.77
CA ARG A 82 -0.59 6.24 -11.39
C ARG A 82 -1.23 5.05 -10.70
N TYR A 83 -0.59 3.89 -10.89
CA TYR A 83 -1.00 2.62 -10.29
C TYR A 83 0.24 1.81 -9.87
N ASN A 84 0.02 0.86 -8.98
CA ASN A 84 1.08 0.00 -8.45
C ASN A 84 0.95 -1.39 -9.08
N LEU A 85 2.05 -1.93 -9.61
CA LEU A 85 2.19 -3.32 -10.00
C LEU A 85 2.92 -4.06 -8.87
N PHE A 86 2.29 -5.09 -8.32
CA PHE A 86 2.85 -5.90 -7.25
C PHE A 86 3.33 -7.25 -7.80
N SER A 87 4.56 -7.61 -7.49
CA SER A 87 5.11 -8.96 -7.68
C SER A 87 5.25 -9.62 -6.31
N ILE A 88 4.65 -10.79 -6.14
CA ILE A 88 4.62 -11.52 -4.87
C ILE A 88 5.28 -12.87 -5.11
N ASP A 89 6.44 -13.05 -4.49
CA ASP A 89 7.31 -14.21 -4.67
C ASP A 89 7.79 -14.74 -3.32
N ARG A 90 8.48 -15.88 -3.34
CA ARG A 90 9.21 -16.40 -2.18
C ARG A 90 10.71 -16.30 -2.43
N ASP A 91 11.46 -15.91 -1.41
CA ASP A 91 12.92 -16.01 -1.45
C ASP A 91 13.40 -17.47 -1.27
N ALA A 92 14.72 -17.67 -1.35
CA ALA A 92 15.35 -18.97 -1.19
C ALA A 92 15.13 -19.59 0.21
N ALA A 93 14.86 -18.77 1.23
CA ALA A 93 14.52 -19.22 2.58
C ALA A 93 13.00 -19.49 2.74
N GLY A 94 12.21 -19.24 1.70
CA GLY A 94 10.77 -19.41 1.68
C GLY A 94 9.99 -18.24 2.27
N ALA A 95 10.62 -17.12 2.62
CA ALA A 95 9.91 -15.93 3.10
C ALA A 95 9.24 -15.17 1.94
N TRP A 96 8.09 -14.54 2.20
CA TRP A 96 7.41 -13.72 1.20
C TRP A 96 8.23 -12.46 0.88
N THR A 97 8.43 -12.22 -0.41
CA THR A 97 9.00 -10.99 -0.95
C THR A 97 7.96 -10.30 -1.81
N ILE A 98 7.73 -9.02 -1.53
CA ILE A 98 6.76 -8.22 -2.27
C ILE A 98 7.50 -7.05 -2.92
N ASP A 99 7.61 -7.07 -4.23
CA ASP A 99 8.16 -5.96 -5.01
C ASP A 99 7.03 -5.13 -5.62
N VAL A 100 7.24 -3.82 -5.70
CA VAL A 100 6.26 -2.88 -6.23
C VAL A 100 6.91 -1.97 -7.27
N GLU A 101 6.37 -1.97 -8.48
CA GLU A 101 6.64 -0.93 -9.46
C GLU A 101 5.48 0.06 -9.48
N VAL A 102 5.78 1.35 -9.37
CA VAL A 102 4.77 2.39 -9.54
C VAL A 102 4.86 2.93 -10.96
N ARG A 103 3.76 2.77 -11.69
CA ARG A 103 3.60 3.29 -13.05
C ARG A 103 2.86 4.61 -12.98
N GLU A 104 3.41 5.65 -13.60
CA GLU A 104 2.86 7.01 -13.61
C GLU A 104 2.79 7.53 -15.04
N PHE A 105 1.72 8.25 -15.35
CA PHE A 105 1.49 8.88 -16.63
C PHE A 105 2.32 10.17 -16.74
N ASP A 106 3.05 10.31 -17.85
CA ASP A 106 3.68 11.55 -18.24
C ASP A 106 2.72 12.35 -19.14
N PRO A 107 2.13 13.46 -18.67
CA PRO A 107 1.21 14.25 -19.47
C PRO A 107 1.88 14.99 -20.63
N GLU A 108 3.20 15.23 -20.59
CA GLU A 108 3.92 15.90 -21.67
C GLU A 108 4.30 14.90 -22.78
N ALA A 109 4.78 13.72 -22.39
CA ALA A 109 5.17 12.68 -23.34
C ALA A 109 4.00 11.81 -23.83
N GLY A 110 2.89 11.77 -23.08
CA GLY A 110 1.70 10.98 -23.41
C GLY A 110 1.85 9.48 -23.16
N ASP A 111 2.76 9.06 -22.29
CA ASP A 111 3.07 7.65 -22.03
C ASP A 111 3.08 7.28 -20.53
N LEU A 112 3.23 5.98 -20.24
CA LEU A 112 3.34 5.45 -18.87
C LEU A 112 4.78 5.06 -18.58
N LYS A 113 5.40 5.71 -17.59
CA LYS A 113 6.76 5.42 -17.14
C LYS A 113 6.79 4.73 -15.78
N THR A 114 7.87 4.03 -15.48
CA THR A 114 8.14 3.54 -14.12
C THR A 114 8.68 4.69 -13.30
N ALA A 115 7.85 5.21 -12.38
CA ALA A 115 8.22 6.32 -11.51
C ALA A 115 9.02 5.85 -10.28
N GLU A 116 8.79 4.63 -9.81
CA GLU A 116 9.39 4.13 -8.59
C GLU A 116 9.43 2.60 -8.57
N ARG A 117 10.46 2.04 -7.93
CA ARG A 117 10.55 0.62 -7.58
C ARG A 117 10.81 0.48 -6.08
N ARG A 118 10.08 -0.39 -5.40
CA ARG A 118 10.24 -0.67 -3.97
C ARG A 118 10.21 -2.16 -3.70
N ARG A 119 11.01 -2.59 -2.74
CA ARG A 119 10.88 -3.90 -2.10
C ARG A 119 10.25 -3.72 -0.72
N LEU A 120 9.14 -4.40 -0.47
CA LEU A 120 8.43 -4.45 0.80
C LEU A 120 8.81 -5.76 1.48
N SER A 121 9.99 -5.78 2.10
CA SER A 121 10.40 -6.92 2.92
C SER A 121 9.85 -6.78 4.34
N PRO A 122 9.38 -7.88 4.96
CA PRO A 122 9.10 -7.88 6.39
C PRO A 122 10.37 -7.47 7.14
N ARG A 123 10.25 -6.49 8.06
CA ARG A 123 11.34 -6.19 8.99
C ARG A 123 11.29 -7.22 10.11
N LYS A 124 12.45 -7.80 10.46
CA LYS A 124 12.54 -8.62 11.68
C LYS A 124 12.29 -7.70 12.90
N PRO A 125 11.58 -8.19 13.93
CA PRO A 125 11.37 -7.46 15.16
C PRO A 125 12.70 -7.11 15.86
#